data_AF-A2Z0P2-F1
#
_entry.id   AF-A2Z0P2-F1
#
_cell.length_a   1.000
_cell.length_b   1.000
_cell.length_c   1.000
_cell.angle_alpha   90.00
_cell.angle_beta   90.00
_cell.angle_gamma   90.00
#
_symmetry.space_group_name_H-M   'P 1'
#
loop_
_entity.id
_entity.type
_entity.pdbx_description
1 polymer ?
#
loop_
_entity_poly.entity_id
_entity_poly.type
_entity_poly.pdbx_seq_one_letter_code
_entity_poly.pdbx_strand_id
1 'polypeptide(L)' 'MEEKREEHAVDSALESSFPAEEVKLVFKVADKCLESEPCNRPTMAEVVKLLEQAKNTTA' A
#
# COMPACT_ATOMS: atom_id res chain seq x y z
N MET A 1 -2.37 -17.21 11.86
CA MET A 1 -1.40 -16.23 12.37
C MET A 1 -1.12 -15.27 11.23
N GLU A 2 -1.99 -14.29 11.03
CA GLU A 2 -1.75 -13.20 10.08
C GLU A 2 -1.64 -11.92 10.89
N GLU A 3 -0.59 -11.85 11.70
CA GLU A 3 -0.28 -10.65 12.47
C GLU A 3 0.63 -9.76 11.61
N LYS A 4 0.08 -8.63 11.16
CA LYS A 4 0.77 -7.39 10.75
C LYS A 4 2.12 -7.57 10.02
N ARG A 5 2.12 -8.20 8.84
CA ARG A 5 3.31 -8.19 7.96
C ARG A 5 3.71 -6.78 7.50
N GLU A 6 2.74 -5.88 7.44
CA GLU A 6 2.90 -4.50 6.96
C GLU A 6 3.92 -3.73 7.80
N GLU A 7 3.89 -3.86 9.13
CA GLU A 7 4.78 -3.13 10.04
C GLU A 7 6.24 -3.59 9.96
N HIS A 8 6.47 -4.83 9.51
CA HIS A 8 7.80 -5.41 9.32
C HIS A 8 8.41 -5.07 7.96
N ALA A 9 7.60 -4.56 7.02
CA ALA A 9 8.02 -4.24 5.67
C ALA A 9 8.14 -2.72 5.45
N VAL A 10 7.98 -1.91 6.51
CA VAL A 10 8.34 -0.49 6.47
C VAL A 10 9.82 -0.31 6.76
N ASP A 11 10.46 0.58 6.01
CA ASP A 11 11.86 0.92 6.22
C ASP A 11 12.06 1.52 7.62
N SER A 12 12.97 0.90 8.38
CA SER A 12 13.39 1.37 9.71
C SER A 12 13.91 2.81 9.72
N ALA A 13 14.47 3.29 8.61
CA ALA A 13 14.97 4.66 8.47
C ALA A 13 13.85 5.72 8.42
N LEU A 14 12.59 5.32 8.23
CA LEU A 14 11.45 6.23 8.26
C LEU A 14 11.01 6.59 9.69
N GLU A 15 11.61 5.99 10.73
CA GLU A 15 11.46 6.35 12.15
C GLU A 15 9.98 6.51 12.62
N SER A 16 9.04 5.77 12.03
CA SER A 16 7.59 5.91 12.28
C SER A 16 7.00 7.30 11.93
N SER A 17 7.67 8.07 11.08
CA SER A 17 7.23 9.38 10.57
C SER A 17 6.20 9.26 9.44
N PHE A 18 5.24 8.36 9.58
CA PHE A 18 4.22 8.12 8.56
C PHE A 18 2.89 7.70 9.22
N PRO A 19 1.74 8.09 8.63
CA PRO A 19 0.46 7.59 9.09
C PRO A 19 0.32 6.09 8.79
N ALA A 20 0.01 5.29 9.81
CA ALA A 20 -0.13 3.84 9.65
C ALA A 20 -1.23 3.44 8.64
N GLU A 21 -2.29 4.24 8.52
CA GLU A 21 -3.37 4.01 7.55
C GLU A 21 -2.91 4.25 6.11
N GLU A 22 -2.06 5.25 5.86
CA GLU A 22 -1.48 5.47 4.52
C GLU A 22 -0.60 4.28 4.11
N VAL A 23 0.21 3.77 5.04
CA VAL A 23 1.04 2.60 4.79
C VAL A 23 0.19 1.37 4.46
N LYS A 24 -0.88 1.10 5.21
CA LYS A 24 -1.80 -0.02 4.91
C LYS A 24 -2.41 0.10 3.51
N LEU A 25 -2.80 1.31 3.10
CA LEU A 25 -3.35 1.54 1.76
C LEU A 25 -2.30 1.30 0.68
N VAL A 26 -1.07 1.81 0.85
CA VAL A 26 0.03 1.56 -0.07
C VAL A 26 0.36 0.06 -0.16
N PHE A 27 0.36 -0.66 0.97
CA PHE A 27 0.55 -2.12 0.98
C PHE A 27 -0.52 -2.84 0.17
N LYS A 28 -1.80 -2.48 0.32
CA LYS A 28 -2.90 -3.07 -0.48
C LYS A 28 -2.74 -2.81 -1.98
N VAL A 29 -2.22 -1.64 -2.36
CA VAL A 29 -1.92 -1.34 -3.76
C VAL A 29 -0.77 -2.21 -4.26
N ALA A 30 0.31 -2.32 -3.48
CA ALA A 30 1.45 -3.17 -3.82
C ALA A 30 1.05 -4.65 -3.96
N ASP A 31 0.24 -5.16 -3.04
CA ASP A 31 -0.26 -6.54 -3.05
C ASP A 31 -1.06 -6.83 -4.33
N LYS A 32 -1.97 -5.93 -4.72
CA LYS A 32 -2.71 -6.01 -5.99
C LYS A 32 -1.79 -5.99 -7.23
N CYS A 33 -0.72 -5.21 -7.21
CA CYS A 33 0.25 -5.17 -8.31
C CYS A 33 1.06 -6.47 -8.43
N LEU A 34 1.22 -7.20 -7.32
CA LEU A 34 1.97 -8.45 -7.23
C LEU A 34 1.08 -9.69 -7.39
N GLU A 35 -0.19 -9.51 -7.76
CA GLU A 35 -1.10 -10.61 -8.05
C GLU A 35 -0.48 -11.64 -9.00
N SER A 36 -0.62 -12.91 -8.63
CA SER A 36 0.02 -14.02 -9.34
C SER A 36 -0.51 -14.10 -10.77
N GLU A 37 -1.81 -13.90 -10.92
CA GLU A 37 -2.49 -13.86 -12.21
C GLU A 37 -2.38 -12.46 -12.83
N PRO A 38 -1.72 -12.28 -13.99
CA PRO A 38 -1.51 -10.97 -14.60
C PRO A 38 -2.80 -10.21 -14.91
N CYS A 39 -3.90 -10.91 -15.20
CA CYS A 39 -5.18 -10.25 -15.52
C CYS A 39 -5.87 -9.62 -14.30
N ASN A 40 -5.46 -9.98 -13.08
CA ASN A 40 -5.96 -9.36 -11.85
C ASN A 40 -5.17 -8.13 -11.42
N ARG A 41 -4.00 -7.88 -12.05
CA ARG A 41 -3.18 -6.71 -11.74
C ARG A 41 -3.85 -5.44 -12.25
N PRO A 42 -3.83 -4.36 -11.46
CA PRO A 42 -4.36 -3.08 -11.92
C PRO A 42 -3.52 -2.52 -13.07
N THR A 43 -4.17 -1.75 -13.93
CA THR A 43 -3.48 -0.88 -14.88
C THR A 43 -2.73 0.23 -14.14
N MET A 44 -1.68 0.80 -14.75
CA MET A 44 -0.97 1.91 -14.12
C MET A 44 -1.85 3.14 -13.87
N ALA A 45 -2.91 3.34 -14.67
CA ALA A 45 -3.89 4.39 -14.44
C ALA A 45 -4.73 4.15 -13.17
N GLU A 46 -5.08 2.89 -12.89
CA GLU A 46 -5.77 2.52 -11.64
C GLU A 46 -4.83 2.61 -10.43
N VAL A 47 -3.56 2.22 -10.58
CA VAL A 47 -2.55 2.38 -9.52
C VAL A 47 -2.43 3.83 -9.07
N VAL A 48 -2.32 4.78 -10.01
CA VAL A 48 -2.26 6.21 -9.68
C VAL A 48 -3.50 6.66 -8.90
N LYS A 49 -4.70 6.28 -9.35
CA LYS A 49 -5.95 6.61 -8.65
C LYS A 49 -6.00 6.06 -7.23
N LEU A 50 -5.54 4.82 -7.02
CA LEU A 50 -5.50 4.20 -5.69
C LEU A 50 -4.50 4.89 -4.77
N LEU A 51 -3.34 5.31 -5.29
CA LEU A 51 -2.33 6.05 -4.52
C LEU A 51 -2.78 7.48 -4.17
N GLU A 52 -3.53 8.13 -5.05
CA GLU A 52 -4.14 9.44 -4.77
C GLU A 52 -5.17 9.34 -3.62
N GLN A 53 -5.95 8.26 -3.57
CA GLN A 53 -6.87 8.01 -2.45
C GLN A 53 -6.14 7.82 -1.13
N ALA A 54 -4.98 7.13 -1.14
CA ALA A 54 -4.16 6.94 0.06
C ALA A 54 -3.68 8.29 0.62
N LYS A 55 -3.26 9.23 -0.24
CA LYS A 55 -2.85 10.58 0.17
C LYS A 55 -3.96 11.45 0.76
N ASN A 56 -5.21 11.21 0.38
CA ASN A 56 -6.34 12.06 0.76
C ASN A 56 -7.08 11.60 2.03
N THR A 57 -6.60 10.54 2.70
CA THR A 57 -7.26 9.99 3.90
C THR A 57 -6.97 10.83 5.17
N THR A 58 -6.16 11.89 5.07
CA THR A 58 -5.78 12.80 6.17
C THR A 58 -6.54 14.15 6.18
N ALA A 59 -7.72 14.23 5.55
CA ALA A 59 -8.60 15.41 5.65
C ALA A 59 -9.53 15.37 6.88
#